data_AF-A0A7C2CZH9-F1
#
_entry.id   AF-A0A7C2CZH9-F1
#
_cell.length_a   1.000
_cell.length_b   1.000
_cell.length_c   1.000
_cell.angle_alpha   90.00
_cell.angle_beta   90.00
_cell.angle_gamma   90.00
#
_symmetry.space_group_name_H-M   'P 1'
#
loop_
_entity.id
_entity.type
_entity.pdbx_description
1 polymer ?
#
loop_
_entity_poly.entity_id
_entity_poly.type
_entity_poly.pdbx_seq_one_letter_code
_entity_poly.pdbx_strand_id
1 'polypeptide(L)'
;MDRIESLVYARGPDGSLKLVGVMFMVRPGLEPPDFGGPLTGWHLHDNLCINPSTWMVEALSDSPSGCPRGTVHVVTGQMLHVWLVDTPAGVFADAEQVIPYLLRLGYRFR
;
A
#
# COMPACT_ATOMS: atom_id res chain seq x y z
N MET A 1 9.38 -12.74 10.33
CA MET A 1 8.56 -11.85 9.49
C MET A 1 9.36 -11.70 8.22
N ASP A 2 9.31 -12.71 7.34
CA ASP A 2 10.44 -12.99 6.46
C ASP A 2 10.03 -13.16 5.00
N ARG A 3 8.91 -12.55 4.59
CA ARG A 3 8.49 -12.54 3.19
C ARG A 3 7.90 -11.20 2.82
N ILE A 4 7.96 -10.89 1.53
CA ILE A 4 7.24 -9.76 0.94
C ILE A 4 5.79 -10.19 0.77
N GLU A 5 4.84 -9.44 1.35
CA GLU A 5 3.42 -9.75 1.25
C GLU A 5 2.77 -9.16 -0.03
N SER A 6 3.29 -8.05 -0.56
CA SER A 6 2.79 -7.48 -1.80
C SER A 6 3.90 -6.86 -2.66
N LEU A 7 3.74 -7.00 -3.98
CA LEU A 7 4.59 -6.41 -4.99
C LEU A 7 3.81 -5.28 -5.69
N VAL A 8 4.42 -4.10 -5.78
CA VAL A 8 3.80 -2.93 -6.42
C VAL A 8 4.39 -2.77 -7.81
N TYR A 9 3.57 -3.04 -8.83
CA TYR A 9 3.93 -2.85 -10.22
C TYR A 9 3.28 -1.61 -10.81
N ALA A 10 3.99 -0.93 -11.71
CA ALA A 10 3.46 0.16 -12.51
C ALA A 10 3.99 0.05 -13.95
N ARG A 11 3.18 0.46 -14.93
CA ARG A 11 3.67 0.65 -16.30
C ARG A 11 4.39 1.99 -16.39
N GLY A 12 5.63 1.97 -16.81
CA GLY A 12 6.41 3.18 -17.06
C GLY A 12 5.91 3.95 -18.29
N PRO A 13 6.44 5.18 -18.50
CA PRO A 13 6.10 6.00 -19.67
C PRO A 13 6.47 5.33 -21.01
N ASP A 14 7.46 4.44 -20.99
CA ASP A 14 7.89 3.59 -22.10
C ASP A 14 6.98 2.36 -22.34
N GLY A 15 5.92 2.21 -21.54
CA GLY A 15 4.96 1.09 -21.61
C GLY A 15 5.41 -0.19 -20.90
N SER A 16 6.68 -0.26 -20.44
CA SER A 16 7.22 -1.44 -19.76
C SER A 16 6.63 -1.59 -18.35
N LEU A 17 6.40 -2.83 -17.92
CA LEU A 17 5.95 -3.12 -16.56
C LEU A 17 7.16 -3.16 -15.62
N LYS A 18 7.18 -2.31 -14.60
CA LYS A 18 8.28 -2.17 -13.64
C LYS A 18 7.79 -2.50 -12.23
N LEU A 19 8.60 -3.24 -11.47
CA LEU A 19 8.42 -3.36 -10.02
C LEU A 19 8.92 -2.05 -9.40
N VAL A 20 8.01 -1.26 -8.83
CA VAL A 20 8.31 0.08 -8.30
C VAL A 20 8.33 0.11 -6.77
N GLY A 21 7.83 -0.93 -6.12
CA GLY A 21 7.85 -1.04 -4.67
C GLY A 21 7.49 -2.43 -4.19
N VAL A 22 7.70 -2.64 -2.90
CA VAL A 22 7.25 -3.81 -2.16
C VAL A 22 6.57 -3.36 -0.88
N MET A 23 5.70 -4.19 -0.34
CA MET A 23 5.04 -3.93 0.94
C MET A 23 5.20 -5.15 1.85
N PHE A 24 5.64 -4.87 3.08
CA PHE A 24 5.65 -5.83 4.18
C PHE A 24 4.41 -5.64 5.03
N MET A 25 3.89 -6.72 5.62
CA MET A 25 2.72 -6.66 6.49
C MET A 25 2.88 -7.57 7.72
N VAL A 26 2.59 -7.05 8.92
CA VAL A 26 2.38 -7.88 10.11
C VAL A 26 0.97 -8.43 10.16
N ARG A 27 0.76 -9.55 10.87
CA ARG A 27 -0.62 -9.96 11.17
C ARG A 27 -1.31 -8.88 12.03
N PRO A 28 -2.63 -8.68 11.88
CA PRO A 28 -3.38 -7.79 12.75
C PRO A 28 -3.14 -8.09 14.24
N GLY A 29 -2.96 -7.04 15.04
CA GLY A 29 -2.71 -7.12 16.49
C GLY A 29 -1.27 -7.47 16.89
N LEU A 30 -0.34 -7.62 15.94
CA LEU A 30 1.08 -7.76 16.23
C LEU A 30 1.81 -6.43 16.01
N GLU A 31 2.84 -6.18 16.82
CA GLU A 31 3.73 -5.05 16.63
C GLU A 31 4.74 -5.31 15.50
N PRO A 32 5.02 -4.30 14.65
CA PRO A 32 6.04 -4.41 13.63
C PRO A 32 7.46 -4.35 14.20
N PRO A 33 8.45 -4.94 13.51
CA PRO A 33 9.84 -4.83 13.89
C PRO A 33 10.35 -3.40 13.68
N ASP A 34 11.09 -2.90 14.67
CA ASP A 34 11.71 -1.58 14.62
C ASP A 34 13.17 -1.65 14.14
N PHE A 35 13.36 -1.96 12.85
CA PHE A 35 14.71 -2.00 12.25
C PHE A 35 15.15 -0.65 11.65
N GLY A 36 14.21 0.25 11.38
CA GLY A 36 14.47 1.54 10.74
C GLY A 36 14.20 2.74 11.65
N GLY A 37 13.76 2.53 12.89
CA GLY A 37 13.41 3.61 13.79
C GLY A 37 12.32 4.50 13.18
N PRO A 38 12.39 5.82 13.42
CA PRO A 38 11.47 6.80 12.87
C PRO A 38 11.45 6.88 11.33
N LEU A 39 12.38 6.23 10.62
CA LEU A 39 12.40 6.24 9.15
C LEU A 39 11.39 5.26 8.55
N THR A 40 11.04 4.18 9.25
CA THR A 40 10.09 3.19 8.76
C THR A 40 8.68 3.53 9.22
N GLY A 41 7.90 4.14 8.32
CA GLY A 41 6.50 4.51 8.55
C GLY A 41 5.56 3.31 8.51
N TRP A 42 5.59 2.47 9.55
CA TRP A 42 4.57 1.44 9.72
C TRP A 42 3.20 2.08 9.97
N HIS A 43 2.20 1.70 9.19
CA HIS A 43 0.83 2.19 9.36
C HIS A 43 -0.18 1.10 9.02
N LEU A 44 -1.41 1.25 9.49
CA LEU A 44 -2.54 0.41 9.10
C LEU A 44 -3.56 1.24 8.35
N HIS A 45 -4.40 0.58 7.55
CA HIS A 45 -5.63 1.18 7.06
C HIS A 45 -6.81 0.64 7.88
N ASP A 46 -7.66 1.55 8.33
CA ASP A 46 -8.90 1.28 9.06
C ASP A 46 -10.13 1.78 8.28
N ASN A 47 -9.96 2.11 7.00
CA ASN A 47 -10.98 2.69 6.14
C ASN A 47 -11.16 1.94 4.82
N LEU A 48 -10.60 0.73 4.66
CA LEU A 48 -10.72 -0.02 3.40
C LEU A 48 -12.03 -0.79 3.32
N CYS A 49 -12.67 -0.71 2.17
CA CYS A 49 -13.76 -1.60 1.77
C CYS A 49 -13.25 -2.55 0.68
N ILE A 50 -13.17 -3.83 1.01
CA ILE A 50 -12.66 -4.85 0.09
C ILE A 50 -13.78 -5.74 -0.44
N ASN A 51 -13.59 -6.26 -1.65
CA ASN A 51 -14.42 -7.34 -2.17
C ASN A 51 -13.98 -8.67 -1.53
N PRO A 52 -14.85 -9.37 -0.78
CA PRO A 52 -14.47 -10.58 -0.07
C PRO A 52 -14.17 -11.77 -1.00
N SER A 53 -14.56 -11.70 -2.28
CA SER A 53 -14.27 -12.74 -3.27
C SER A 53 -12.91 -12.57 -3.94
N THR A 54 -12.47 -11.33 -4.15
CA THR A 54 -11.23 -11.02 -4.89
C THR A 54 -10.12 -10.47 -4.01
N TRP A 55 -10.43 -10.06 -2.78
CA TRP A 55 -9.54 -9.36 -1.84
C TRP A 55 -9.00 -8.02 -2.38
N MET A 56 -9.64 -7.46 -3.40
CA MET A 56 -9.29 -6.15 -3.95
C MET A 56 -9.98 -5.04 -3.16
N VAL A 57 -9.27 -3.92 -2.96
CA VAL A 57 -9.85 -2.67 -2.44
C VAL A 57 -10.75 -2.07 -3.52
N GLU A 58 -12.02 -1.85 -3.21
CA GLU A 58 -13.00 -1.27 -4.15
C GLU A 58 -13.48 0.12 -3.71
N ALA A 59 -13.36 0.46 -2.43
CA ALA A 59 -13.70 1.79 -1.91
C ALA A 59 -12.96 2.10 -0.60
N LEU A 60 -13.03 3.38 -0.20
CA LEU A 60 -12.64 3.86 1.11
C LEU A 60 -13.90 4.31 1.88
N SER A 61 -13.92 4.09 3.20
CA SER A 61 -14.99 4.53 4.08
C SER A 61 -14.50 4.75 5.51
N ASP A 62 -14.77 5.95 6.05
CA ASP A 62 -14.39 6.31 7.43
C ASP A 62 -15.33 5.71 8.49
N SER A 63 -16.32 4.90 8.08
CA SER A 63 -17.23 4.21 8.98
C SER A 63 -17.39 2.74 8.57
N PRO A 64 -17.36 1.78 9.52
CA PRO A 64 -17.59 0.37 9.21
C PRO A 64 -18.93 0.09 8.49
N SER A 65 -19.95 0.92 8.73
CA SER A 65 -21.26 0.79 8.07
C SER A 65 -21.35 1.51 6.73
N GLY A 66 -20.29 2.21 6.30
CA GLY A 66 -20.27 3.03 5.09
C GLY A 66 -19.76 2.31 3.85
N CYS A 67 -19.37 1.03 3.96
CA CYS A 67 -18.90 0.26 2.81
C CYS A 67 -20.02 -0.04 1.80
N PRO A 68 -19.76 0.10 0.50
CA PRO A 68 -20.71 -0.24 -0.55
C PRO A 68 -21.22 -1.68 -0.44
N ARG A 69 -22.46 -1.92 -0.87
CA ARG A 69 -23.04 -3.27 -0.88
C ARG A 69 -22.15 -4.23 -1.67
N GLY A 70 -21.82 -5.38 -1.07
CA GLY A 70 -20.96 -6.39 -1.67
C GLY A 70 -19.48 -6.27 -1.26
N THR A 71 -19.12 -5.19 -0.55
CA THR A 71 -17.80 -5.04 0.07
C THR A 71 -17.88 -5.19 1.59
N VAL A 72 -16.74 -5.46 2.21
CA VAL A 72 -16.60 -5.56 3.66
C VAL A 72 -15.56 -4.58 4.16
N HIS A 73 -15.86 -3.92 5.28
CA HIS A 73 -14.91 -3.06 5.99
C HIS A 73 -13.82 -3.93 6.62
N VAL A 74 -12.56 -3.53 6.46
CA VAL A 74 -11.42 -4.23 7.05
C VAL A 74 -10.44 -3.26 7.69
N VAL A 75 -9.86 -3.71 8.79
CA VAL A 75 -8.66 -3.12 9.39
C VAL A 75 -7.48 -4.00 9.01
N THR A 76 -6.46 -3.44 8.37
CA THR A 76 -5.28 -4.20 7.97
C THR A 76 -4.37 -4.47 9.17
N GLY A 77 -3.40 -5.37 9.01
CA GLY A 77 -2.20 -5.32 9.84
C GLY A 77 -1.39 -4.06 9.54
N GLN A 78 -0.40 -3.74 10.38
CA GLN A 78 0.54 -2.67 10.05
C GLN A 78 1.37 -3.06 8.82
N MET A 79 1.62 -2.10 7.95
CA MET A 79 2.25 -2.24 6.66
C MET A 79 3.43 -1.28 6.55
N LEU A 80 4.47 -1.70 5.86
CA LEU A 80 5.59 -0.85 5.48
C LEU A 80 5.76 -0.89 3.97
N HIS A 81 5.68 0.28 3.35
CA HIS A 81 6.02 0.46 1.94
C HIS A 81 7.53 0.67 1.79
N VAL A 82 8.13 -0.01 0.82
CA VAL A 82 9.53 0.18 0.42
C VAL A 82 9.59 0.39 -1.08
N TRP A 83 9.92 1.61 -1.48
CA TRP A 83 9.96 2.02 -2.89
C TRP A 83 11.30 1.67 -3.52
N LEU A 84 11.27 1.05 -4.70
CA LEU A 84 12.47 0.67 -5.47
C LEU A 84 12.84 1.73 -6.53
N VAL A 85 12.17 2.87 -6.48
CA VAL A 85 12.34 4.01 -7.37
C VAL A 85 12.66 5.25 -6.54
N ASP A 86 13.48 6.13 -7.10
CA ASP A 86 13.82 7.38 -6.42
C ASP A 86 12.60 8.32 -6.39
N THR A 87 12.24 8.74 -5.19
CA THR A 87 11.20 9.75 -4.97
C THR A 87 11.72 10.81 -3.99
N PRO A 88 11.29 12.08 -4.11
CA PRO A 88 11.67 13.12 -3.15
C PRO A 88 11.23 12.83 -1.71
N ALA A 89 10.22 11.98 -1.51
CA ALA A 89 9.71 11.61 -0.18
C ALA A 89 10.57 10.53 0.50
N GLY A 90 11.46 9.87 -0.25
CA GLY A 90 12.34 8.81 0.26
C GLY A 90 11.78 7.40 0.08
N VAL A 91 12.59 6.42 0.48
CA VAL A 91 12.36 4.98 0.25
C VAL A 91 11.21 4.40 1.09
N PHE A 92 10.93 4.97 2.26
CA PHE A 92 9.91 4.50 3.21
C PHE A 92 8.68 5.40 3.28
N ALA A 93 8.49 6.29 2.30
CA ALA A 93 7.35 7.18 2.26
C ALA A 93 6.03 6.42 2.07
N ASP A 94 4.93 7.01 2.55
CA ASP A 94 3.59 6.46 2.36
C ASP A 94 3.20 6.45 0.86
N ALA A 95 2.32 5.52 0.49
CA ALA A 95 1.88 5.36 -0.90
C ALA A 95 1.16 6.61 -1.43
N GLU A 96 0.47 7.33 -0.55
CA GLU A 96 -0.23 8.58 -0.80
C GLU A 96 0.73 9.70 -1.23
N GLN A 97 2.00 9.63 -0.84
CA GLN A 97 3.03 10.59 -1.29
C GLN A 97 3.68 10.15 -2.60
N VAL A 98 3.90 8.85 -2.78
CA VAL A 98 4.67 8.31 -3.91
C VAL A 98 3.84 8.09 -5.17
N ILE A 99 2.65 7.50 -5.05
CA ILE A 99 1.80 7.18 -6.21
C ILE A 99 1.45 8.44 -7.01
N PRO A 100 0.99 9.56 -6.41
CA PRO A 100 0.73 10.77 -7.17
C PRO A 100 1.96 11.35 -7.88
N TYR A 101 3.14 11.21 -7.28
CA TYR A 101 4.40 11.63 -7.92
C TYR A 101 4.70 10.79 -9.15
N LEU A 102 4.60 9.46 -9.04
CA LEU A 102 4.84 8.55 -10.17
C LEU A 102 3.80 8.75 -11.30
N LEU A 103 2.54 9.00 -10.97
CA LEU A 103 1.50 9.35 -11.95
C LEU A 103 1.88 10.61 -12.74
N ARG A 104 2.43 11.65 -12.10
CA ARG A 104 2.90 12.87 -12.79
C ARG A 104 4.08 12.62 -13.72
N LEU A 105 4.91 11.62 -13.41
CA LEU A 105 6.00 11.17 -14.29
C LEU A 105 5.51 10.28 -15.45
N GLY A 106 4.21 9.99 -15.54
CA GLY A 106 3.62 9.20 -16.61
C GLY A 106 3.52 7.70 -16.32
N TYR A 107 3.78 7.27 -15.07
CA TYR A 107 3.49 5.90 -14.66
C TYR A 107 1.99 5.64 -14.61
N ARG A 108 1.59 4.38 -14.78
CA ARG A 108 0.21 3.92 -14.66
C ARG A 108 0.13 2.69 -13.76
N PHE A 109 -0.65 2.81 -12.70
CA PHE A 109 -1.05 1.69 -11.85
C PHE A 109 -2.31 1.04 -12.43
N ARG A 110 -2.44 -0.28 -12.25
CA ARG A 110 -3.60 -1.06 -12.71
C ARG A 110 -4.31 -1.65 -11.53
#